data_AF-A0A4D7DSV4-F1
#
_entry.id   AF-A0A4D7DSV4-F1
#
_cell.length_a   1.000
_cell.length_b   1.000
_cell.length_c   1.000
_cell.angle_alpha   90.00
_cell.angle_beta   90.00
_cell.angle_gamma   90.00
#
_symmetry.space_group_name_H-M   'P 1'
#
loop_
_entity.id
_entity.type
_entity.pdbx_description
1 polymer ?
#
loop_
_entity_poly.entity_id
_entity_poly.type
_entity_poly.pdbx_seq_one_letter_code
_entity_poly.pdbx_strand_id
1 'polypeptide(L)'
;MSYNLHSRISDEFNGFDEGQVFRLDSGHVFQQSVHHYHYHYAYRPRVRVFQQGSNLVIEVEGVPGAVPVREVSCVEEGVIVSDFKGYEGQSLFQFENGHVWGQAEYKYSYHYAYRPNAIVIDGINGLELHVEGMDETVRVRRLR
;
A
#
# COMPACT_ATOMS: atom_id res chain seq x y z
N MET A 1 15.49 22.62 5.94
CA MET A 1 15.91 21.45 5.16
C MET A 1 14.72 21.00 4.34
N SER A 2 14.83 20.93 3.01
CA SER A 2 13.78 20.39 2.16
C SER A 2 13.92 18.87 2.08
N TYR A 3 12.85 18.13 2.42
CA TYR A 3 12.82 16.67 2.29
C TYR A 3 12.96 16.27 0.82
N ASN A 4 13.87 15.35 0.52
CA ASN A 4 14.10 14.80 -0.81
C ASN A 4 14.74 13.41 -0.70
N LEU A 5 13.97 12.38 -1.04
CA LEU A 5 14.33 10.97 -1.00
C LEU A 5 14.26 10.40 -2.42
N HIS A 6 15.28 9.64 -2.80
CA HIS A 6 15.27 8.82 -4.02
C HIS A 6 15.35 7.35 -3.62
N SER A 7 14.51 6.51 -4.22
CA SER A 7 14.46 5.08 -3.93
C SER A 7 13.80 4.32 -5.09
N ARG A 8 13.40 3.08 -4.85
CA ARG A 8 12.49 2.30 -5.71
C ARG A 8 11.31 1.82 -4.88
N ILE A 9 10.16 1.67 -5.53
CA ILE A 9 9.10 0.82 -4.97
C ILE A 9 9.64 -0.61 -4.89
N SER A 10 9.39 -1.30 -3.78
CA SER A 10 9.99 -2.61 -3.53
C SER A 10 9.41 -3.74 -4.37
N ASP A 11 8.20 -3.54 -4.92
CA ASP A 11 7.52 -4.54 -5.72
C ASP A 11 6.81 -3.94 -6.96
N GLU A 12 5.77 -4.61 -7.44
CA GLU A 12 4.84 -4.12 -8.46
C GLU A 12 4.21 -2.77 -8.08
N PHE A 13 4.08 -1.91 -9.08
CA PHE A 13 3.29 -0.69 -9.04
C PHE A 13 2.26 -0.79 -10.16
N ASN A 14 0.97 -0.73 -9.82
CA ASN A 14 -0.15 -0.84 -10.77
C ASN A 14 -0.79 0.51 -11.11
N GLY A 15 -0.39 1.57 -10.41
CA GLY A 15 -0.90 2.91 -10.64
C GLY A 15 -1.12 3.69 -9.36
N PHE A 16 -1.73 4.86 -9.52
CA PHE A 16 -2.28 5.64 -8.43
C PHE A 16 -3.77 5.36 -8.28
N ASP A 17 -4.22 5.20 -7.04
CA ASP A 17 -5.62 5.05 -6.67
C ASP A 17 -5.82 5.37 -5.19
N GLU A 18 -7.05 5.21 -4.68
CA GLU A 18 -7.40 5.50 -3.30
C GLU A 18 -6.65 4.61 -2.31
N GLY A 19 -5.85 5.27 -1.46
CA GLY A 19 -5.17 4.61 -0.35
C GLY A 19 -3.98 3.75 -0.75
N GLN A 20 -3.49 3.86 -1.99
CA GLN A 20 -2.30 3.15 -2.47
C GLN A 20 -1.12 3.28 -1.51
N VAL A 21 -0.41 2.17 -1.31
CA VAL A 21 0.73 2.07 -0.38
C VAL A 21 2.01 1.79 -1.16
N PHE A 22 3.01 2.65 -0.97
CA PHE A 22 4.32 2.56 -1.59
C PHE A 22 5.35 2.15 -0.55
N ARG A 23 5.66 0.86 -0.46
CA ARG A 23 6.85 0.37 0.25
C ARG A 23 8.08 0.63 -0.60
N LEU A 24 9.07 1.32 -0.05
CA LEU A 24 10.30 1.63 -0.75
C LEU A 24 11.45 0.73 -0.28
N ASP A 25 12.44 0.51 -1.16
CA ASP A 25 13.67 -0.25 -0.86
C ASP A 25 14.49 0.37 0.28
N SER A 26 14.26 1.65 0.56
CA SER A 26 14.86 2.37 1.69
C SER A 26 14.22 2.05 3.04
N GLY A 27 13.14 1.26 3.08
CA GLY A 27 12.37 0.93 4.29
C GLY A 27 11.25 1.92 4.62
N HIS A 28 11.21 3.07 3.95
CA HIS A 28 10.11 4.03 4.10
C HIS A 28 8.82 3.49 3.49
N VAL A 29 7.69 3.83 4.09
CA VAL A 29 6.36 3.50 3.58
C VAL A 29 5.56 4.78 3.41
N PHE A 30 4.99 4.97 2.24
CA PHE A 30 4.14 6.11 1.93
C PHE A 30 2.75 5.65 1.55
N GLN A 31 1.74 6.40 1.97
CA GLN A 31 0.37 6.19 1.54
C GLN A 31 -0.14 7.40 0.77
N GLN A 32 -0.78 7.16 -0.37
CA GLN A 32 -1.46 8.19 -1.15
C GLN A 32 -2.54 8.88 -0.30
N SER A 33 -2.44 10.20 -0.16
CA SER A 33 -3.32 10.97 0.74
C SER A 33 -4.45 11.73 0.03
N VAL A 34 -4.45 11.72 -1.30
CA VAL A 34 -5.46 12.39 -2.12
C VAL A 34 -5.81 11.45 -3.28
N HIS A 35 -7.11 11.29 -3.54
CA HIS A 35 -7.59 10.50 -4.66
C HIS A 35 -7.05 11.06 -5.99
N HIS A 36 -6.36 10.21 -6.73
CA HIS A 36 -5.87 10.48 -8.08
C HIS A 36 -5.70 9.13 -8.76
N TYR A 37 -6.56 8.83 -9.72
CA TYR A 37 -6.51 7.58 -10.47
C TYR A 37 -5.57 7.70 -11.67
N HIS A 38 -4.62 6.78 -11.79
CA HIS A 38 -3.82 6.61 -13.01
C HIS A 38 -3.22 5.20 -13.08
N TYR A 39 -3.73 4.38 -14.00
CA TYR A 39 -3.17 3.05 -14.25
C TYR A 39 -1.79 3.12 -14.92
N HIS A 40 -0.82 2.42 -14.35
CA HIS A 40 0.50 2.21 -14.95
C HIS A 40 1.19 1.03 -14.28
N TYR A 41 1.42 -0.03 -15.03
CA TYR A 41 2.18 -1.18 -14.53
C TYR A 41 3.69 -0.93 -14.66
N ALA A 42 4.42 -1.08 -13.56
CA ALA A 42 5.87 -1.15 -13.56
C ALA A 42 6.38 -2.03 -12.41
N TYR A 43 7.42 -2.83 -12.67
CA TYR A 43 8.08 -3.60 -11.62
C TYR A 43 9.23 -2.80 -11.00
N ARG A 44 9.15 -2.53 -9.70
CA ARG A 44 10.15 -1.79 -8.91
C ARG A 44 10.62 -0.48 -9.54
N PRO A 45 9.70 0.40 -9.99
CA PRO A 45 10.06 1.66 -10.63
C PRO A 45 10.85 2.56 -9.67
N ARG A 46 11.70 3.43 -10.23
CA ARG A 46 12.36 4.47 -9.44
C ARG A 46 11.33 5.50 -8.99
N VAL A 47 11.52 6.02 -7.79
CA VAL A 47 10.66 7.06 -7.24
C VAL A 47 11.48 8.17 -6.60
N ARG A 48 10.86 9.35 -6.57
CA ARG A 48 11.35 10.51 -5.84
C ARG A 48 10.24 11.01 -4.93
N VAL A 49 10.51 11.06 -3.62
CA VAL A 49 9.59 11.66 -2.63
C VAL A 49 10.19 12.98 -2.17
N PHE A 50 9.45 14.08 -2.28
CA PHE A 50 9.96 15.40 -1.96
C PHE A 50 8.89 16.33 -1.39
N GLN A 51 9.33 17.35 -0.66
CA GLN A 51 8.45 18.39 -0.15
C GLN A 51 7.98 19.31 -1.28
N GLN A 52 6.66 19.45 -1.44
CA GLN A 52 6.02 20.43 -2.32
C GLN A 52 4.99 21.24 -1.51
N GLY A 53 5.35 22.48 -1.17
CA GLY A 53 4.54 23.28 -0.24
C GLY A 53 4.50 22.62 1.15
N SER A 54 3.30 22.41 1.70
CA SER A 54 3.10 21.70 2.98
C SER A 54 3.06 20.18 2.86
N ASN A 55 3.00 19.64 1.64
CA ASN A 55 2.77 18.21 1.42
C ASN A 55 4.07 17.50 0.99
N LEU A 56 4.19 16.23 1.33
CA LEU A 56 5.08 15.31 0.62
C LEU A 56 4.36 14.85 -0.65
N VAL A 57 5.10 14.75 -1.75
CA VAL A 57 4.60 14.19 -3.01
C VAL A 57 5.54 13.09 -3.49
N ILE A 58 4.99 12.05 -4.13
CA ILE A 58 5.76 10.99 -4.80
C ILE A 58 5.64 11.14 -6.31
N GLU A 59 6.77 11.12 -6.98
CA GLU A 59 6.90 11.01 -8.43
C GLU A 59 7.42 9.61 -8.76
N VAL A 60 6.79 8.95 -9.73
CA VAL A 60 7.12 7.59 -10.17
C VAL A 60 7.65 7.66 -11.60
N GLU A 61 8.80 7.01 -11.86
CA GLU A 61 9.42 6.96 -13.18
C GLU A 61 8.42 6.39 -14.21
N GLY A 62 8.22 7.12 -15.32
CA GLY A 62 7.29 6.71 -16.39
C GLY A 62 5.83 7.13 -16.17
N VAL A 63 5.50 7.75 -15.03
CA VAL A 63 4.16 8.25 -14.73
C VAL A 63 4.12 9.78 -14.77
N PRO A 64 3.19 10.41 -15.51
CA PRO A 64 3.06 11.86 -15.51
C PRO A 64 2.61 12.40 -14.15
N GLY A 65 3.35 13.36 -13.62
CA GLY A 65 2.99 14.11 -12.42
C GLY A 65 3.46 13.46 -11.11
N ALA A 66 3.03 14.04 -10.00
CA ALA A 66 3.32 13.57 -8.65
C ALA A 66 2.04 13.61 -7.81
N VAL A 67 1.87 12.62 -6.92
CA VAL A 67 0.68 12.55 -6.05
C VAL A 67 1.03 12.85 -4.60
N PRO A 68 0.17 13.55 -3.85
CA PRO A 68 0.36 13.77 -2.43
C PRO A 68 0.38 12.46 -1.65
N VAL A 69 1.35 12.33 -0.75
CA VAL A 69 1.53 11.19 0.13
C VAL A 69 1.75 11.60 1.58
N ARG A 70 1.51 10.65 2.49
CA ARG A 70 1.95 10.72 3.88
C ARG A 70 2.88 9.56 4.16
N GLU A 71 3.94 9.83 4.91
CA GLU A 71 4.76 8.76 5.46
C GLU A 71 3.96 8.06 6.57
N VAL A 72 3.93 6.73 6.53
CA VAL A 72 3.15 5.87 7.45
C VAL A 72 4.05 4.79 8.03
N SER A 73 3.66 4.21 9.15
CA SER A 73 4.44 3.15 9.79
C SER A 73 4.03 1.78 9.26
N CYS A 74 5.01 0.95 8.91
CA CYS A 74 4.79 -0.49 8.72
C CYS A 74 4.61 -1.15 10.08
N VAL A 75 3.44 -1.75 10.32
CA VAL A 75 3.11 -2.49 11.54
C VAL A 75 3.51 -3.95 11.40
N GLU A 76 3.24 -4.53 10.23
CA GLU A 76 3.54 -5.93 9.91
C GLU A 76 3.67 -6.10 8.40
N GLU A 77 4.55 -6.99 7.97
CA GLU A 77 4.70 -7.39 6.57
C GLU A 77 4.94 -8.89 6.48
N GLY A 78 4.50 -9.51 5.39
CA GLY A 78 4.72 -10.93 5.16
C GLY A 78 3.78 -11.51 4.11
N VAL A 79 3.73 -12.83 4.07
CA VAL A 79 2.94 -13.58 3.08
C VAL A 79 1.63 -14.05 3.71
N ILE A 80 0.50 -13.81 3.03
CA ILE A 80 -0.78 -14.42 3.36
C ILE A 80 -0.71 -15.92 3.03
N VAL A 81 -1.09 -16.80 3.95
CA VAL A 81 -0.88 -18.26 3.79
C VAL A 81 -1.87 -18.95 2.86
N SER A 82 -3.03 -18.34 2.62
CA SER A 82 -4.13 -18.87 1.81
C SER A 82 -4.28 -18.14 0.47
N ASP A 83 -5.13 -18.68 -0.39
CA ASP A 83 -5.65 -17.94 -1.54
C ASP A 83 -6.31 -16.63 -1.07
N PHE A 84 -5.98 -15.55 -1.75
CA PHE A 84 -6.62 -14.25 -1.61
C PHE A 84 -7.59 -14.06 -2.78
N LYS A 85 -8.83 -13.69 -2.47
CA LYS A 85 -9.90 -13.45 -3.46
C LYS A 85 -10.36 -11.99 -3.48
N GLY A 86 -9.62 -11.13 -2.80
CA GLY A 86 -9.97 -9.74 -2.60
C GLY A 86 -10.60 -9.45 -1.23
N TYR A 87 -11.21 -8.29 -1.13
CA TYR A 87 -11.96 -7.84 0.03
C TYR A 87 -13.42 -8.24 -0.14
N GLU A 88 -13.98 -8.95 0.85
CA GLU A 88 -15.35 -9.49 0.81
C GLU A 88 -16.25 -8.93 1.93
N GLY A 89 -15.77 -7.91 2.65
CA GLY A 89 -16.49 -7.29 3.78
C GLY A 89 -16.23 -7.93 5.13
N GLN A 90 -15.84 -9.21 5.16
CA GLN A 90 -15.54 -9.99 6.37
C GLN A 90 -14.31 -10.91 6.21
N SER A 91 -13.42 -10.58 5.27
CA SER A 91 -12.24 -11.39 4.97
C SER A 91 -11.29 -11.51 6.17
N LEU A 92 -10.66 -12.67 6.30
CA LEU A 92 -9.58 -12.95 7.26
C LEU A 92 -8.26 -13.13 6.53
N PHE A 93 -7.21 -12.53 7.05
CA PHE A 93 -5.87 -12.54 6.46
C PHE A 93 -4.90 -13.13 7.47
N GLN A 94 -4.52 -14.39 7.26
CA GLN A 94 -3.54 -15.07 8.10
C GLN A 94 -2.15 -14.94 7.47
N PHE A 95 -1.21 -14.38 8.22
CA PHE A 95 0.19 -14.24 7.84
C PHE A 95 0.95 -15.53 8.20
N GLU A 96 2.08 -15.76 7.52
CA GLU A 96 2.92 -16.96 7.74
C GLU A 96 3.49 -17.09 9.16
N ASN A 97 3.63 -15.98 9.88
CA ASN A 97 4.03 -15.95 11.28
C ASN A 97 2.90 -16.35 12.25
N GLY A 98 1.70 -16.63 11.75
CA GLY A 98 0.53 -17.05 12.52
C GLY A 98 -0.37 -15.93 13.03
N HIS A 99 -0.02 -14.66 12.82
CA HIS A 99 -0.92 -13.54 13.14
C HIS A 99 -2.11 -13.52 12.18
N VAL A 100 -3.25 -13.03 12.69
CA VAL A 100 -4.48 -12.95 11.91
C VAL A 100 -5.08 -11.55 12.02
N TRP A 101 -5.33 -10.97 10.85
CA TRP A 101 -6.01 -9.70 10.67
C TRP A 101 -7.40 -9.94 10.09
N GLY A 102 -8.40 -9.24 10.60
CA GLY A 102 -9.76 -9.28 10.08
C GLY A 102 -10.15 -7.95 9.46
N GLN A 103 -10.83 -7.98 8.31
CA GLN A 103 -11.43 -6.81 7.70
C GLN A 103 -12.38 -6.11 8.70
N ALA A 104 -12.24 -4.79 8.81
CA ALA A 104 -12.91 -3.97 9.82
C ALA A 104 -13.88 -2.94 9.21
N GLU A 105 -14.11 -2.99 7.90
CA GLU A 105 -15.07 -2.16 7.21
C GLU A 105 -15.72 -2.88 6.03
N TYR A 106 -16.89 -2.42 5.61
CA TYR A 106 -17.51 -2.91 4.37
C TYR A 106 -16.79 -2.32 3.16
N LYS A 107 -16.01 -3.16 2.49
CA LYS A 107 -15.35 -2.87 1.22
C LYS A 107 -15.30 -4.15 0.40
N TYR A 108 -15.72 -4.06 -0.86
CA TYR A 108 -15.68 -5.18 -1.80
C TYR A 108 -14.77 -4.83 -2.96
N SER A 109 -13.79 -5.68 -3.23
CA SER A 109 -12.91 -5.58 -4.40
C SER A 109 -12.37 -6.96 -4.70
N TYR A 110 -12.46 -7.42 -5.95
CA TYR A 110 -12.08 -8.77 -6.35
C TYR A 110 -10.68 -8.79 -6.93
N HIS A 111 -9.84 -9.68 -6.42
CA HIS A 111 -8.52 -9.98 -6.98
C HIS A 111 -8.12 -11.37 -6.54
N TYR A 112 -7.72 -12.22 -7.49
CA TYR A 112 -7.23 -13.55 -7.15
C TYR A 112 -5.70 -13.55 -7.10
N ALA A 113 -5.15 -13.94 -5.97
CA ALA A 113 -3.71 -14.20 -5.82
C ALA A 113 -3.47 -15.44 -4.93
N TYR A 114 -2.48 -16.24 -5.30
CA TYR A 114 -2.04 -17.38 -4.50
C TYR A 114 -0.90 -16.94 -3.57
N ARG A 115 -1.15 -16.90 -2.27
CA ARG A 115 -0.19 -16.51 -1.22
C ARG A 115 0.50 -15.16 -1.50
N PRO A 116 -0.25 -14.06 -1.67
CA PRO A 116 0.34 -12.75 -1.98
C PRO A 116 1.15 -12.20 -0.81
N ASN A 117 2.09 -11.30 -1.13
CA ASN A 117 2.68 -10.42 -0.13
C ASN A 117 1.64 -9.41 0.36
N ALA A 118 1.74 -9.04 1.63
CA ALA A 118 0.87 -8.04 2.22
C ALA A 118 1.61 -7.24 3.30
N ILE A 119 1.14 -6.00 3.49
CA ILE A 119 1.65 -5.07 4.49
C ILE A 119 0.48 -4.48 5.27
N VAL A 120 0.60 -4.50 6.60
CA VAL A 120 -0.27 -3.76 7.50
C VAL A 120 0.44 -2.48 7.89
N ILE A 121 -0.23 -1.34 7.69
CA ILE A 121 0.26 -0.02 8.04
C ILE A 121 -0.59 0.62 9.13
N ASP A 122 0.01 1.50 9.93
CA ASP A 122 -0.73 2.53 10.66
C ASP A 122 -0.92 3.72 9.71
N GLY A 123 -1.97 3.60 8.91
CA GLY A 123 -2.26 4.46 7.78
C GLY A 123 -3.09 5.69 8.14
N ILE A 124 -3.60 6.37 7.11
CA ILE A 124 -4.35 7.61 7.24
C ILE A 124 -5.65 7.42 8.02
N ASN A 125 -6.30 6.25 7.89
CA ASN A 125 -7.56 5.94 8.56
C ASN A 125 -7.41 4.88 9.66
N GLY A 126 -6.19 4.74 10.22
CA GLY A 126 -5.83 3.73 11.21
C GLY A 126 -5.20 2.50 10.57
N LEU A 127 -5.39 1.33 11.20
CA LEU A 127 -4.78 0.09 10.74
C LEU A 127 -5.40 -0.36 9.41
N GLU A 128 -4.57 -0.42 8.38
CA GLU A 128 -4.97 -0.72 7.01
C GLU A 128 -4.07 -1.82 6.44
N LEU A 129 -4.66 -2.77 5.70
CA LEU A 129 -3.97 -3.81 4.97
C LEU A 129 -3.90 -3.42 3.49
N HIS A 130 -2.71 -3.50 2.92
CA HIS A 130 -2.49 -3.52 1.48
C HIS A 130 -2.00 -4.91 1.08
N VAL A 131 -2.57 -5.45 0.01
CA VAL A 131 -2.18 -6.75 -0.56
C VAL A 131 -1.61 -6.48 -1.95
N GLU A 132 -0.50 -7.12 -2.29
CA GLU A 132 0.12 -7.03 -3.61
C GLU A 132 -0.91 -7.33 -4.71
N GLY A 133 -0.91 -6.49 -5.76
CA GLY A 133 -1.88 -6.58 -6.86
C GLY A 133 -3.24 -5.91 -6.59
N MET A 134 -3.49 -5.41 -5.37
CA MET A 134 -4.67 -4.60 -5.07
C MET A 134 -4.40 -3.12 -5.31
N ASP A 135 -5.39 -2.42 -5.85
CA ASP A 135 -5.30 -0.98 -6.05
C ASP A 135 -5.63 -0.15 -4.80
N GLU A 136 -6.13 -0.81 -3.75
CA GLU A 136 -6.65 -0.13 -2.57
C GLU A 136 -6.29 -0.87 -1.28
N THR A 137 -6.25 -0.12 -0.18
CA THR A 137 -6.22 -0.70 1.17
C THR A 137 -7.61 -1.06 1.67
N VAL A 138 -7.64 -1.83 2.75
CA VAL A 138 -8.84 -2.04 3.59
C VAL A 138 -8.50 -1.89 5.06
N ARG A 139 -9.38 -1.26 5.85
CA ARG A 139 -9.20 -1.22 7.31
C ARG A 139 -9.26 -2.62 7.90
N VAL A 140 -8.37 -2.87 8.85
CA VAL A 140 -8.24 -4.15 9.54
C VAL A 140 -8.15 -3.97 11.05
N ARG A 141 -8.43 -5.06 11.76
CA ARG A 141 -8.17 -5.18 13.19
C ARG A 141 -7.44 -6.49 13.46
N ARG A 142 -6.50 -6.45 14.41
CA ARG A 142 -5.79 -7.65 14.83
C ARG A 142 -6.71 -8.57 15.61
N LEU A 143 -6.69 -9.86 15.31
CA LEU A 143 -7.49 -10.89 15.97
C LEU A 143 -6.62 -11.85 16.80
N ARG A 144 -5.40 -12.13 16.35
CA ARG A 144 -4.44 -13.01 17.00
C ARG A 144 -3.00 -12.61 16.67
#